data_AF-A0A518BB13-F1
#
_entry.id   AF-A0A518BB13-F1
#
_cell.length_a   1.000
_cell.length_b   1.000
_cell.length_c   1.000
_cell.angle_alpha   90.00
_cell.angle_beta   90.00
_cell.angle_gamma   90.00
#
_symmetry.space_group_name_H-M   'P 1'
#
loop_
_entity.id
_entity.type
_entity.pdbx_description
1 polymer ?
#
loop_
_entity_poly.entity_id
_entity_poly.type
_entity_poly.pdbx_seq_one_letter_code
_entity_poly.pdbx_strand_id
1 'polypeptide(L)'
;MRLLTSLVVLAVMAGAAGAATPRPKIARAIAPVLRDPKADGLLIYDIEPESQADKAGLRIGDILKIFDGQPVTTKGELVRLGQAAARERRSGILAVVQRGDESVEAMFDPAPLGVHLVEVRAGVSRPLWSRPTRFEPDFSGVQQRMSQSDHWDLLMHGDVVVGWRHVFFARQGDLLFMRAQTRIVSETQDRKLDVTLSYTADKTFTPKSIRLVSADRLVLELAAADGKFQGHRVGIPVEADLPDDALSVHLAAEVATTLPQKEGASLRCSYLDTASMVAAPFSDLTCMGKEQIAYQARPVDTYRYRQSVFGSPVADFWIDEQRNVIKCRYRDGIEAVAASRTRVLEQFPHAEQEFPEIHLLTKPKQPETPRAN
;
A
#
# COMPACT_ATOMS: atom_id res chain seq x y z
N MET A 1 -2.52 25.63 16.08
CA MET A 1 -3.03 24.49 16.88
C MET A 1 -3.52 23.35 15.95
N ARG A 2 -2.64 22.81 15.09
CA ARG A 2 -2.92 21.74 14.11
C ARG A 2 -1.81 20.66 14.06
N LEU A 3 -0.98 20.59 15.11
CA LEU A 3 0.17 19.68 15.21
C LEU A 3 -0.11 18.39 16.01
N LEU A 4 -1.32 18.23 16.57
CA LEU A 4 -1.67 17.09 17.43
C LEU A 4 -2.43 15.96 16.70
N THR A 5 -2.79 16.12 15.43
CA THR A 5 -3.51 15.09 14.66
C THR A 5 -2.59 14.02 14.05
N SER A 6 -1.28 14.26 13.92
CA SER A 6 -0.35 13.30 13.32
C SER A 6 0.31 12.35 14.33
N LEU A 7 0.26 12.65 15.64
CA LEU A 7 0.78 11.75 16.69
C LEU A 7 -0.20 10.61 17.05
N VAL A 8 -1.49 10.75 16.73
CA VAL A 8 -2.53 9.79 17.15
C VAL A 8 -2.65 8.59 16.20
N VAL A 9 -2.15 8.68 14.97
CA VAL A 9 -2.01 7.51 14.08
C VAL A 9 -1.00 6.49 14.66
N LEU A 10 -0.09 6.95 15.53
CA LEU A 10 0.88 6.10 16.23
C LEU A 10 0.22 5.12 17.23
N ALA A 11 -1.02 5.38 17.66
CA ALA A 11 -1.71 4.56 18.66
C ALA A 11 -2.70 3.54 18.06
N VAL A 12 -2.82 3.43 16.74
CA VAL A 12 -3.56 2.31 16.08
C VAL A 12 -2.58 1.25 15.55
N MET A 13 -1.27 1.52 15.56
CA MET A 13 -0.20 0.63 15.08
C MET A 13 0.82 0.33 16.19
N ALA A 14 0.39 0.33 17.45
CA ALA A 14 1.26 0.05 18.57
C ALA A 14 1.51 -1.47 18.70
N GLY A 15 2.36 -1.98 17.83
CA GLY A 15 2.93 -3.31 17.92
C GLY A 15 4.30 -3.31 17.25
N ALA A 16 5.37 -3.26 18.04
CA ALA A 16 6.65 -3.78 17.59
C ALA A 16 6.39 -5.20 17.07
N ALA A 17 6.87 -5.52 15.86
CA ALA A 17 6.63 -6.77 15.16
C ALA A 17 6.76 -7.98 16.10
N GLY A 18 5.62 -8.44 16.65
CA GLY A 18 5.49 -9.79 17.16
C GLY A 18 5.65 -10.73 15.98
N ALA A 19 6.22 -11.92 16.21
CA ALA A 19 6.46 -12.89 15.14
C ALA A 19 5.19 -13.04 14.28
N ALA A 20 5.24 -12.51 13.05
CA ALA A 20 4.05 -12.39 12.21
C ALA A 20 3.43 -13.78 12.05
N THR A 21 2.13 -13.91 12.32
CA THR A 21 1.44 -15.20 12.19
C THR A 21 1.73 -15.79 10.80
N PRO A 22 2.21 -17.04 10.68
CA PRO A 22 2.62 -17.56 9.38
C PRO A 22 1.51 -17.46 8.33
N ARG A 23 1.83 -16.93 7.14
CA ARG A 23 0.88 -16.73 6.03
C ARG A 23 -0.02 -17.95 5.75
N PRO A 24 0.46 -19.21 5.76
CA PRO A 24 -0.42 -20.37 5.58
C PRO A 24 -1.47 -20.55 6.68
N LYS A 25 -1.12 -20.23 7.93
CA LYS A 25 -2.03 -20.30 9.08
C LYS A 25 -3.13 -19.26 8.96
N ILE A 26 -2.76 -18.02 8.63
CA ILE A 26 -3.74 -16.95 8.38
C ILE A 26 -4.67 -17.35 7.23
N ALA A 27 -4.12 -17.78 6.10
CA ALA A 27 -4.88 -18.18 4.91
C ALA A 27 -5.93 -19.25 5.22
N ARG A 28 -5.56 -20.28 5.97
CA ARG A 28 -6.47 -21.37 6.36
C ARG A 28 -7.65 -20.89 7.20
N ALA A 29 -7.41 -19.92 8.08
CA ALA A 29 -8.44 -19.37 8.96
C ALA A 29 -9.40 -18.43 8.21
N ILE A 30 -8.88 -17.53 7.38
CA ILE A 30 -9.69 -16.46 6.77
C ILE A 30 -10.30 -16.82 5.41
N ALA A 31 -9.71 -17.75 4.64
CA ALA A 31 -10.20 -18.08 3.31
C ALA A 31 -11.64 -18.63 3.30
N PRO A 32 -12.08 -19.48 4.26
CA PRO A 32 -13.49 -19.87 4.36
C PRO A 32 -14.41 -18.66 4.60
N VAL A 33 -14.01 -17.74 5.48
CA VAL A 33 -14.79 -16.54 5.83
C VAL A 33 -14.90 -15.58 4.64
N LEU A 34 -13.84 -15.39 3.86
CA LEU A 34 -13.89 -14.57 2.64
C LEU A 34 -14.76 -15.16 1.54
N ARG A 35 -14.88 -16.50 1.48
CA ARG A 35 -15.75 -17.17 0.50
C ARG A 35 -17.23 -17.06 0.86
N ASP A 36 -17.55 -16.97 2.15
CA ASP A 36 -18.92 -16.90 2.66
C ASP A 36 -18.97 -16.03 3.92
N PRO A 37 -18.84 -14.69 3.78
CA PRO A 37 -18.91 -13.81 4.93
C PRO A 37 -20.33 -13.82 5.51
N LYS A 38 -20.45 -14.18 6.78
CA LYS A 38 -21.74 -14.29 7.48
C LYS A 38 -22.31 -12.97 7.97
N ALA A 39 -21.53 -11.89 7.90
CA ALA A 39 -21.93 -10.56 8.33
C ALA A 39 -21.12 -9.48 7.60
N ASP A 40 -21.68 -8.27 7.57
CA ASP A 40 -20.93 -7.06 7.28
C ASP A 40 -20.03 -6.72 8.47
N GLY A 41 -18.79 -6.31 8.19
CA GLY A 41 -17.88 -5.87 9.25
C GLY A 41 -16.40 -5.97 8.89
N LEU A 42 -15.59 -6.10 9.94
CA LEU A 42 -14.13 -6.13 9.84
C LEU A 42 -13.61 -7.53 10.21
N LEU A 43 -13.18 -8.30 9.23
CA LEU A 43 -12.57 -9.61 9.41
C LEU A 43 -11.17 -9.48 10.01
N ILE A 44 -10.97 -10.13 11.15
CA ILE A 44 -9.69 -10.23 11.86
C ILE A 44 -8.81 -11.28 11.18
N TYR A 45 -7.66 -10.85 10.66
CA TYR A 45 -6.69 -11.74 10.02
C TYR A 45 -5.40 -11.90 10.82
N ASP A 46 -5.14 -11.04 11.81
CA ASP A 46 -4.02 -11.19 12.73
C ASP A 46 -4.37 -10.53 14.07
N ILE A 47 -3.79 -11.05 15.15
CA ILE A 47 -3.96 -10.59 16.53
C ILE A 47 -2.58 -10.52 17.17
N GLU A 48 -2.26 -9.36 17.72
CA GLU A 48 -1.02 -9.14 18.47
C GLU A 48 -1.09 -9.90 19.81
N PRO A 49 -0.08 -10.71 20.16
CA PRO A 49 -0.02 -11.39 21.45
C PRO A 49 -0.12 -10.41 22.63
N GLU A 50 -0.83 -10.79 23.69
CA GLU A 50 -1.03 -9.98 24.91
C GLU A 50 -1.79 -8.66 24.71
N SER A 51 -2.32 -8.42 23.51
CA SER A 51 -3.19 -7.28 23.20
C SER A 51 -4.54 -7.36 23.91
N GLN A 52 -5.31 -6.28 23.85
CA GLN A 52 -6.68 -6.29 24.36
C GLN A 52 -7.55 -7.32 23.61
N ALA A 53 -7.37 -7.48 22.30
CA ALA A 53 -8.09 -8.49 21.53
C ALA A 53 -7.73 -9.92 21.92
N ASP A 54 -6.45 -10.19 22.16
CA ASP A 54 -5.99 -11.50 22.62
C ASP A 54 -6.58 -11.83 24.01
N LYS A 55 -6.47 -10.88 24.95
CA LYS A 55 -7.04 -10.99 26.30
C LYS A 55 -8.57 -11.13 26.31
N ALA A 56 -9.25 -10.47 25.36
CA ALA A 56 -10.70 -10.57 25.18
C ALA A 56 -11.12 -11.85 24.45
N GLY A 57 -10.18 -12.73 24.05
CA GLY A 57 -10.46 -14.03 23.46
C GLY A 57 -10.93 -13.96 22.00
N LEU A 58 -10.60 -12.88 21.28
CA LEU A 58 -10.82 -12.79 19.84
C LEU A 58 -9.93 -13.79 19.09
N ARG A 59 -10.35 -14.16 17.88
CA ARG A 59 -9.65 -15.13 17.04
C ARG A 59 -9.53 -14.66 15.60
N ILE A 60 -8.46 -15.10 14.93
CA ILE A 60 -8.35 -14.98 13.47
C ILE A 60 -9.55 -15.68 12.83
N GLY A 61 -10.25 -14.97 11.94
CA GLY A 61 -11.49 -15.43 11.32
C GLY A 61 -12.76 -14.80 11.91
N ASP A 62 -12.68 -14.15 13.08
CA ASP A 62 -13.80 -13.41 13.64
C ASP A 62 -14.09 -12.16 12.78
N ILE A 63 -15.38 -11.83 12.56
CA ILE A 63 -15.80 -10.57 11.92
C ILE A 63 -16.32 -9.63 12.99
N LEU A 64 -15.62 -8.54 13.25
CA LEU A 64 -16.09 -7.47 14.15
C LEU A 64 -17.25 -6.70 13.50
N LYS A 65 -18.43 -6.77 14.12
CA LYS A 65 -19.69 -6.16 13.63
C LYS A 65 -20.06 -4.90 14.38
N ILE A 66 -19.89 -4.93 15.70
CA ILE A 66 -20.28 -3.84 16.60
C ILE A 66 -19.08 -3.53 17.48
N PHE A 67 -18.79 -2.25 17.66
CA PHE A 67 -17.84 -1.76 18.62
C PHE A 67 -18.46 -0.57 19.34
N ASP A 68 -18.42 -0.58 20.67
CA ASP A 68 -18.97 0.48 21.50
C ASP A 68 -20.46 0.74 21.25
N GLY A 69 -21.24 -0.34 21.08
CA GLY A 69 -22.67 -0.27 20.77
C GLY A 69 -23.00 0.26 19.37
N GLN A 70 -21.99 0.56 18.53
CA GLN A 70 -22.19 1.06 17.17
C GLN A 70 -21.75 0.02 16.12
N PRO A 71 -22.51 -0.16 15.03
CA PRO A 71 -22.06 -0.95 13.89
C PRO A 71 -20.74 -0.42 13.33
N VAL A 72 -19.83 -1.31 12.97
CA VAL A 72 -18.55 -0.99 12.34
C VAL A 72 -18.36 -1.79 11.07
N THR A 73 -18.22 -1.09 9.95
CA THR A 73 -18.05 -1.70 8.62
C THR A 73 -16.77 -1.25 7.95
N THR A 74 -16.14 -0.19 8.45
CA THR A 74 -14.87 0.36 7.94
C THR A 74 -13.85 0.50 9.05
N LYS A 75 -12.56 0.42 8.68
CA LYS A 75 -11.47 0.65 9.64
C LYS A 75 -11.50 2.05 10.24
N GLY A 76 -11.93 3.05 9.46
CA GLY A 76 -12.03 4.44 9.91
C GLY A 76 -13.05 4.63 11.04
N GLU A 77 -14.20 3.95 10.95
CA GLU A 77 -15.22 3.96 12.00
C GLU A 77 -14.68 3.38 13.31
N LEU A 78 -14.04 2.21 13.25
CA LEU A 78 -13.44 1.56 14.41
C LEU A 78 -12.41 2.46 15.09
N VAL A 79 -11.52 3.07 14.31
CA VAL A 79 -10.50 4.00 14.83
C VAL A 79 -11.17 5.20 15.51
N ARG A 80 -12.19 5.79 14.89
CA ARG A 80 -12.92 6.93 15.46
C ARG A 80 -13.55 6.56 16.81
N LEU A 81 -14.18 5.40 16.90
CA LEU A 81 -14.84 4.94 18.12
C LEU A 81 -13.83 4.61 19.22
N GLY A 82 -12.75 3.90 18.90
CA GLY A 82 -11.68 3.63 19.85
C GLY A 82 -11.05 4.92 20.40
N GLN A 83 -10.82 5.92 19.54
CA GLN A 83 -10.31 7.22 19.97
C GLN A 83 -11.30 7.98 20.87
N ALA A 84 -12.60 7.94 20.56
CA ALA A 84 -13.63 8.57 21.39
C ALA A 84 -13.67 7.93 22.78
N ALA A 85 -13.76 6.59 22.84
CA ALA A 85 -13.78 5.86 24.10
C ALA A 85 -12.51 6.08 24.95
N ALA A 86 -11.34 6.16 24.31
CA ALA A 86 -10.09 6.47 24.99
C ALA A 86 -10.05 7.89 25.56
N ARG A 87 -10.52 8.89 24.81
CA ARG A 87 -10.61 10.30 25.30
C ARG A 87 -11.55 10.40 26.50
N GLU A 88 -12.63 9.63 26.47
CA GLU A 88 -13.64 9.57 27.54
C GLU A 88 -13.24 8.62 28.68
N ARG A 89 -12.08 7.95 28.57
CA ARG A 89 -11.55 7.00 29.55
C ARG A 89 -12.54 5.88 29.92
N ARG A 90 -13.34 5.43 28.95
CA ARG A 90 -14.40 4.45 29.16
C ARG A 90 -13.86 3.02 29.17
N SER A 91 -13.87 2.35 30.32
CA SER A 91 -13.53 0.92 30.44
C SER A 91 -14.69 0.00 30.01
N GLY A 92 -14.39 -1.23 29.62
CA GLY A 92 -15.41 -2.22 29.29
C GLY A 92 -16.23 -1.83 28.05
N ILE A 93 -15.56 -1.49 26.96
CA ILE A 93 -16.18 -1.25 25.67
C ILE A 93 -16.64 -2.60 25.11
N LEU A 94 -17.94 -2.73 24.84
CA LEU A 94 -18.49 -3.93 24.22
C LEU A 94 -18.11 -3.98 22.74
N ALA A 95 -17.59 -5.11 22.29
CA ALA A 95 -17.55 -5.48 20.89
C ALA A 95 -18.32 -6.77 20.65
N VAL A 96 -19.01 -6.84 19.51
CA VAL A 96 -19.70 -8.04 19.06
C VAL A 96 -19.04 -8.53 17.79
N VAL A 97 -18.55 -9.77 17.82
CA VAL A 97 -17.95 -10.44 16.68
C VAL A 97 -18.81 -11.60 16.19
N GLN A 98 -18.77 -11.86 14.90
CA GLN A 98 -19.30 -13.08 14.29
C GLN A 98 -18.19 -14.12 14.22
N ARG A 99 -18.42 -15.29 14.82
CA ARG A 99 -17.51 -16.44 14.79
C ARG A 99 -18.24 -17.64 14.21
N GLY A 100 -17.96 -17.99 12.96
CA GLY A 100 -18.81 -18.93 12.23
C GLY A 100 -20.24 -18.41 12.18
N ASP A 101 -21.19 -19.18 12.71
CA ASP A 101 -22.61 -18.80 12.78
C ASP A 101 -23.00 -18.14 14.12
N GLU A 102 -22.08 -18.06 15.09
CA GLU A 102 -22.33 -17.50 16.42
C GLU A 102 -21.97 -16.02 16.53
N SER A 103 -22.68 -15.29 17.40
CA SER A 103 -22.28 -13.96 17.85
C SER A 103 -21.61 -14.08 19.22
N VAL A 104 -20.40 -13.54 19.34
CA VAL A 104 -19.61 -13.56 20.58
C VAL A 104 -19.42 -12.12 21.03
N GLU A 105 -19.71 -11.86 22.30
CA GLU A 105 -19.43 -10.59 22.95
C GLU A 105 -18.04 -10.62 23.58
N ALA A 106 -17.31 -9.52 23.44
CA ALA A 106 -15.98 -9.32 23.98
C ALA A 106 -15.90 -7.92 24.60
N MET A 107 -15.26 -7.80 25.76
CA MET A 107 -15.12 -6.54 26.48
C MET A 107 -13.69 -6.04 26.37
N PHE A 108 -13.54 -4.74 26.09
CA PHE A 108 -12.24 -4.11 25.84
C PHE A 108 -12.00 -2.94 26.78
N ASP A 109 -10.76 -2.79 27.24
CA ASP A 109 -10.35 -1.54 27.85
C ASP A 109 -9.83 -0.55 26.78
N PRO A 110 -9.79 0.77 27.09
CA PRO A 110 -9.17 1.79 26.27
C PRO A 110 -7.68 1.55 26.02
N ALA A 111 -7.39 0.82 24.96
CA ALA A 111 -6.05 0.65 24.44
C ALA A 111 -6.13 0.33 22.94
N PRO A 112 -4.99 0.34 22.22
CA PRO A 112 -4.93 -0.28 20.91
C PRO A 112 -5.46 -1.71 21.01
N LEU A 113 -6.38 -2.07 20.12
CA LEU A 113 -6.99 -3.40 20.12
C LEU A 113 -5.97 -4.51 19.82
N GLY A 114 -4.90 -4.19 19.09
CA GLY A 114 -3.89 -5.15 18.64
C GLY A 114 -4.43 -6.14 17.61
N VAL A 115 -5.21 -5.64 16.63
CA VAL A 115 -5.80 -6.46 15.57
C VAL A 115 -5.47 -5.91 14.19
N HIS A 116 -5.25 -6.80 13.24
CA HIS A 116 -5.20 -6.45 11.82
C HIS A 116 -6.45 -6.93 11.10
N LEU A 117 -7.06 -6.03 10.33
CA LEU A 117 -8.43 -6.15 9.86
C LEU A 117 -8.57 -5.90 8.37
N VAL A 118 -9.53 -6.59 7.75
CA VAL A 118 -9.99 -6.34 6.38
C VAL A 118 -11.51 -6.28 6.31
N GLU A 119 -12.05 -5.34 5.56
CA GLU A 119 -13.49 -5.15 5.39
C GLU A 119 -14.11 -6.33 4.63
N VAL A 120 -15.24 -6.84 5.10
CA VAL A 120 -16.04 -7.88 4.46
C VAL A 120 -17.51 -7.47 4.41
N ARG A 121 -18.22 -7.98 3.41
CA ARG A 121 -19.67 -7.77 3.25
C ARG A 121 -20.37 -9.11 3.16
N ALA A 122 -21.49 -9.23 3.86
CA ALA A 122 -22.29 -10.44 3.89
C ALA A 122 -22.69 -10.87 2.46
N GLY A 123 -22.52 -12.14 2.16
CA GLY A 123 -22.83 -12.71 0.84
C GLY A 123 -21.91 -12.28 -0.31
N VAL A 124 -20.95 -11.38 -0.09
CA VAL A 124 -19.97 -10.98 -1.11
C VAL A 124 -18.75 -11.90 -1.04
N SER A 125 -18.83 -13.01 -1.77
CA SER A 125 -17.73 -13.97 -1.91
C SER A 125 -16.54 -13.37 -2.64
N ARG A 126 -15.32 -13.54 -2.10
CA ARG A 126 -14.08 -13.24 -2.84
C ARG A 126 -12.98 -14.26 -2.57
N PRO A 127 -12.20 -14.65 -3.60
CA PRO A 127 -11.04 -15.49 -3.39
C PRO A 127 -9.96 -14.73 -2.62
N LEU A 128 -9.16 -15.44 -1.82
CA LEU A 128 -8.07 -14.82 -1.05
C LEU A 128 -6.99 -14.20 -1.96
N TRP A 129 -6.71 -14.86 -3.09
CA TRP A 129 -5.85 -14.41 -4.18
C TRP A 129 -6.22 -15.13 -5.48
N SER A 130 -5.72 -14.60 -6.59
CA SER A 130 -5.65 -15.32 -7.86
C SER A 130 -4.68 -16.51 -7.84
N ARG A 131 -4.85 -17.45 -8.77
CA ARG A 131 -3.89 -18.56 -8.96
C ARG A 131 -2.59 -17.99 -9.55
N PRO A 132 -1.43 -18.13 -8.88
CA PRO A 132 -0.17 -17.57 -9.37
C PRO A 132 0.25 -18.25 -10.67
N THR A 133 0.76 -17.46 -11.60
CA THR A 133 1.32 -17.94 -12.87
C THR A 133 2.81 -18.18 -12.69
N ARG A 134 3.34 -19.28 -13.24
CA ARG A 134 4.80 -19.46 -13.37
C ARG A 134 5.26 -18.71 -14.61
N PHE A 135 6.10 -17.68 -14.42
CA PHE A 135 6.72 -16.94 -15.51
C PHE A 135 8.07 -16.37 -15.06
N GLU A 136 8.91 -16.00 -16.01
CA GLU A 136 10.07 -15.14 -15.81
C GLU A 136 9.64 -13.70 -16.06
N PRO A 137 9.79 -12.77 -15.11
CA PRO A 137 9.46 -11.38 -15.35
C PRO A 137 10.26 -10.82 -16.52
N ASP A 138 9.55 -10.19 -17.45
CA ASP A 138 10.14 -9.56 -18.62
C ASP A 138 10.51 -8.12 -18.29
N PHE A 139 11.77 -7.92 -17.92
CA PHE A 139 12.30 -6.59 -17.63
C PHE A 139 12.60 -5.79 -18.89
N SER A 140 12.41 -6.29 -20.12
CA SER A 140 12.77 -5.55 -21.34
C SER A 140 12.02 -4.22 -21.45
N GLY A 141 10.74 -4.17 -21.06
CA GLY A 141 9.97 -2.92 -21.01
C GLY A 141 10.48 -1.94 -19.96
N VAL A 142 10.86 -2.44 -18.77
CA VAL A 142 11.50 -1.62 -17.72
C VAL A 142 12.87 -1.13 -18.19
N GLN A 143 13.66 -1.98 -18.84
CA GLN A 143 14.97 -1.63 -19.42
C GLN A 143 14.86 -0.62 -20.56
N GLN A 144 13.82 -0.70 -21.40
CA GLN A 144 13.55 0.28 -22.45
C GLN A 144 13.19 1.63 -21.83
N ARG A 145 12.37 1.68 -20.77
CA ARG A 145 12.14 2.91 -20.00
C ARG A 145 13.41 3.43 -19.34
N MET A 146 14.41 2.61 -19.01
CA MET A 146 15.69 3.16 -18.56
C MET A 146 16.42 3.98 -19.63
N SER A 147 16.14 3.77 -20.92
CA SER A 147 16.67 4.60 -22.02
C SER A 147 15.97 5.95 -22.18
N GLN A 148 14.75 6.09 -21.62
CA GLN A 148 13.99 7.34 -21.45
C GLN A 148 13.60 7.42 -19.98
N SER A 149 14.55 7.83 -19.13
CA SER A 149 14.69 7.43 -17.72
C SER A 149 13.57 7.82 -16.75
N ASP A 150 12.50 8.44 -17.25
CA ASP A 150 11.38 8.97 -16.50
C ASP A 150 10.08 9.01 -17.31
N HIS A 151 8.95 9.13 -16.60
CA HIS A 151 7.67 9.51 -17.19
C HIS A 151 6.92 10.50 -16.30
N TRP A 152 5.95 11.18 -16.90
CA TRP A 152 5.13 12.19 -16.27
C TRP A 152 3.65 11.80 -16.32
N ASP A 153 2.93 12.11 -15.25
CA ASP A 153 1.48 11.92 -15.17
C ASP A 153 0.79 13.20 -14.71
N LEU A 154 -0.41 13.43 -15.22
CA LEU A 154 -1.40 14.30 -14.58
C LEU A 154 -2.23 13.47 -13.60
N LEU A 155 -2.45 14.01 -12.40
CA LEU A 155 -3.30 13.39 -11.39
C LEU A 155 -4.70 13.97 -11.49
N MET A 156 -5.68 13.10 -11.64
CA MET A 156 -7.08 13.45 -11.85
C MET A 156 -7.92 12.97 -10.67
N HIS A 157 -8.94 13.74 -10.30
CA HIS A 157 -10.05 13.26 -9.48
C HIS A 157 -11.37 13.58 -10.18
N GLY A 158 -12.03 12.55 -10.71
CA GLY A 158 -13.06 12.74 -11.73
C GLY A 158 -12.44 13.41 -12.96
N ASP A 159 -13.06 14.50 -13.43
CA ASP A 159 -12.60 15.25 -14.61
C ASP A 159 -11.65 16.42 -14.25
N VAL A 160 -11.31 16.58 -12.97
CA VAL A 160 -10.49 17.69 -12.49
C VAL A 160 -9.04 17.25 -12.35
N VAL A 161 -8.12 18.03 -12.90
CA VAL A 161 -6.68 17.87 -12.63
C VAL A 161 -6.40 18.41 -11.22
N VAL A 162 -5.90 17.55 -10.35
CA VAL A 162 -5.59 17.85 -8.95
C VAL A 162 -4.09 17.80 -8.66
N GLY A 163 -3.25 17.56 -9.67
CA GLY A 163 -1.82 17.48 -9.45
C GLY A 163 -1.04 16.82 -10.57
N TRP A 164 0.20 16.46 -10.25
CA TRP A 164 1.13 15.83 -11.17
C TRP A 164 2.04 14.84 -10.45
N ARG A 165 2.59 13.92 -11.24
CA ARG A 165 3.60 12.97 -10.77
C ARG A 165 4.71 12.85 -11.79
N HIS A 166 5.95 12.78 -11.30
CA HIS A 166 7.13 12.49 -12.08
C HIS A 166 7.78 11.24 -11.51
N VAL A 167 7.94 10.21 -12.33
CA VAL A 167 8.53 8.95 -11.89
C VAL A 167 9.78 8.67 -12.68
N PHE A 168 10.86 8.41 -11.98
CA PHE A 168 12.16 8.04 -12.53
C PHE A 168 12.50 6.61 -12.16
N PHE A 169 13.17 5.92 -13.08
CA PHE A 169 13.60 4.54 -12.90
C PHE A 169 15.05 4.34 -13.34
N ALA A 170 15.76 3.51 -12.58
CA ALA A 170 17.08 3.04 -12.96
C ALA A 170 17.28 1.60 -12.54
N ARG A 171 18.09 0.85 -13.29
CA ARG A 171 18.61 -0.44 -12.86
C ARG A 171 20.13 -0.37 -12.81
N GLN A 172 20.71 -0.89 -11.75
CA GLN A 172 22.14 -1.01 -11.57
C GLN A 172 22.46 -2.44 -11.12
N GLY A 173 22.99 -3.25 -12.04
CA GLY A 173 23.15 -4.69 -11.82
C GLY A 173 21.80 -5.35 -11.51
N ASP A 174 21.69 -5.94 -10.34
CA ASP A 174 20.48 -6.64 -9.87
C ASP A 174 19.54 -5.75 -9.06
N LEU A 175 19.83 -4.45 -8.95
CA LEU A 175 18.96 -3.51 -8.23
C LEU A 175 18.12 -2.69 -9.20
N LEU A 176 16.82 -2.67 -8.97
CA LEU A 176 15.86 -1.73 -9.53
C LEU A 176 15.66 -0.58 -8.54
N PHE A 177 15.77 0.65 -9.03
CA PHE A 177 15.52 1.89 -8.31
C PHE A 177 14.34 2.61 -8.93
N MET A 178 13.49 3.17 -8.08
CA MET A 178 12.42 4.08 -8.46
C MET A 178 12.47 5.30 -7.56
N ARG A 179 12.25 6.49 -8.14
CA ARG A 179 11.86 7.67 -7.38
C ARG A 179 10.59 8.27 -7.98
N ALA A 180 9.59 8.51 -7.15
CA ALA A 180 8.34 9.12 -7.55
C ALA A 180 8.13 10.43 -6.77
N GLN A 181 8.11 11.54 -7.48
CA GLN A 181 7.76 12.86 -6.96
C GLN A 181 6.30 13.14 -7.31
N THR A 182 5.49 13.47 -6.31
CA THR A 182 4.05 13.60 -6.46
C THR A 182 3.57 14.86 -5.76
N ARG A 183 2.87 15.71 -6.51
CA ARG A 183 2.22 16.91 -6.00
C ARG A 183 0.73 16.81 -6.21
N ILE A 184 -0.05 16.90 -5.14
CA ILE A 184 -1.52 16.99 -5.20
C ILE A 184 -1.94 18.27 -4.49
N VAL A 185 -2.66 19.13 -5.22
CA VAL A 185 -3.28 20.36 -4.72
C VAL A 185 -4.75 20.31 -5.10
N SER A 186 -5.61 20.22 -4.10
CA SER A 186 -7.06 20.33 -4.24
C SER A 186 -7.64 21.13 -3.07
N GLU A 187 -8.94 21.41 -3.09
CA GLU A 187 -9.62 22.12 -1.99
C GLU A 187 -9.45 21.43 -0.63
N THR A 188 -9.29 20.10 -0.63
CA THR A 188 -9.23 19.28 0.59
C THR A 188 -7.86 18.69 0.86
N GLN A 189 -6.93 18.76 -0.09
CA GLN A 189 -5.62 18.13 0.01
C GLN A 189 -4.50 19.06 -0.46
N ASP A 190 -3.45 19.14 0.34
CA ASP A 190 -2.17 19.73 -0.04
C ASP A 190 -1.08 18.71 0.29
N ARG A 191 -0.69 17.92 -0.70
CA ARG A 191 0.28 16.82 -0.53
C ARG A 191 1.46 17.02 -1.46
N LYS A 192 2.65 16.83 -0.89
CA LYS A 192 3.93 16.83 -1.57
C LYS A 192 4.70 15.62 -1.08
N LEU A 193 4.94 14.64 -1.96
CA LEU A 193 5.57 13.37 -1.62
C LEU A 193 6.74 13.11 -2.55
N ASP A 194 7.85 12.64 -1.98
CA ASP A 194 9.01 12.15 -2.72
C ASP A 194 9.39 10.79 -2.15
N VAL A 195 9.08 9.75 -2.92
CA VAL A 195 9.26 8.35 -2.55
C VAL A 195 10.43 7.78 -3.33
N THR A 196 11.42 7.24 -2.66
CA THR A 196 12.50 6.47 -3.30
C THR A 196 12.45 5.04 -2.81
N LEU A 197 12.47 4.09 -3.74
CA LEU A 197 12.46 2.66 -3.47
C LEU A 197 13.63 1.99 -4.19
N SER A 198 14.22 0.98 -3.56
CA SER A 198 15.09 0.03 -4.25
C SER A 198 14.67 -1.40 -3.98
N TYR A 199 14.78 -2.24 -5.00
CA TYR A 199 14.27 -3.60 -5.06
C TYR A 199 15.28 -4.48 -5.80
N THR A 200 15.37 -5.77 -5.49
CA THR A 200 16.05 -6.70 -6.39
C THR A 200 15.22 -6.85 -7.67
N ALA A 201 15.86 -6.82 -8.83
CA ALA A 201 15.26 -7.09 -10.13
C ALA A 201 15.18 -8.61 -10.38
N ASP A 202 14.47 -9.32 -9.49
CA ASP A 202 14.25 -10.76 -9.54
C ASP A 202 12.74 -11.08 -9.62
N LYS A 203 12.38 -12.36 -9.41
CA LYS A 203 10.98 -12.83 -9.47
C LYS A 203 10.10 -12.35 -8.33
N THR A 204 10.70 -12.06 -7.19
CA THR A 204 9.99 -11.69 -5.96
C THR A 204 9.92 -10.18 -5.80
N PHE A 205 10.77 -9.43 -6.50
CA PHE A 205 10.93 -8.00 -6.31
C PHE A 205 11.17 -7.74 -4.83
N THR A 206 12.28 -8.28 -4.32
CA THR A 206 12.57 -8.17 -2.89
C THR A 206 12.98 -6.73 -2.55
N PRO A 207 12.27 -6.04 -1.63
CA PRO A 207 12.61 -4.68 -1.28
C PRO A 207 14.00 -4.62 -0.64
N LYS A 208 14.72 -3.52 -0.87
CA LYS A 208 16.08 -3.26 -0.36
C LYS A 208 16.20 -1.94 0.38
N SER A 209 15.53 -0.90 -0.07
CA SER A 209 15.44 0.35 0.67
C SER A 209 14.15 1.11 0.36
N ILE A 210 13.72 1.89 1.34
CA ILE A 210 12.51 2.71 1.28
C ILE A 210 12.85 4.06 1.90
N ARG A 211 12.59 5.14 1.16
CA ARG A 211 12.70 6.50 1.65
C ARG A 211 11.45 7.28 1.28
N LEU A 212 10.89 7.98 2.25
CA LEU A 212 9.70 8.82 2.08
C LEU A 212 9.97 10.20 2.67
N VAL A 213 9.90 11.21 1.82
CA VAL A 213 9.82 12.61 2.22
C VAL A 213 8.40 13.10 1.96
N SER A 214 7.82 13.78 2.95
CA SER A 214 6.49 14.39 2.85
C SER A 214 6.57 15.83 3.33
N ALA A 215 6.04 16.76 2.54
CA ALA A 215 6.08 18.20 2.83
C ALA A 215 7.49 18.67 3.26
N ASP A 216 8.51 18.26 2.49
CA ASP A 216 9.93 18.59 2.70
C ASP A 216 10.55 18.05 4.00
N ARG A 217 9.87 17.13 4.68
CA ARG A 217 10.39 16.46 5.88
C ARG A 217 10.61 14.99 5.61
N LEU A 218 11.76 14.47 6.07
CA LEU A 218 12.02 13.04 6.06
C LEU A 218 11.05 12.35 7.02
N VAL A 219 10.18 11.50 6.48
CA VAL A 219 9.20 10.72 7.24
C VAL A 219 9.74 9.32 7.52
N LEU A 220 10.41 8.72 6.55
CA LEU A 220 10.89 7.34 6.63
C LEU A 220 12.18 7.19 5.83
N GLU A 221 13.15 6.47 6.39
CA GLU A 221 14.33 6.00 5.69
C GLU A 221 14.75 4.66 6.29
N LEU A 222 14.59 3.59 5.51
CA LEU A 222 14.90 2.22 5.91
C LEU A 222 15.69 1.51 4.82
N ALA A 223 16.62 0.66 5.24
CA ALA A 223 17.36 -0.23 4.36
C ALA A 223 17.40 -1.64 4.96
N ALA A 224 17.43 -2.64 4.08
CA ALA A 224 17.60 -4.03 4.48
C ALA A 224 19.03 -4.27 4.98
N ALA A 225 19.17 -4.76 6.21
CA ALA A 225 20.41 -5.18 6.85
C ALA A 225 20.11 -6.40 7.74
N ASP A 226 20.93 -7.45 7.65
CA ASP A 226 20.83 -8.65 8.50
C ASP A 226 19.43 -9.30 8.53
N GLY A 227 18.75 -9.33 7.38
CA GLY A 227 17.42 -9.93 7.23
C GLY A 227 16.26 -9.08 7.76
N LYS A 228 16.52 -7.83 8.17
CA LYS A 228 15.49 -6.89 8.63
C LYS A 228 15.65 -5.52 7.98
N PHE A 229 14.60 -4.71 8.02
CA PHE A 229 14.69 -3.30 7.64
C PHE A 229 15.02 -2.45 8.86
N GLN A 230 16.07 -1.66 8.78
CA GLN A 230 16.53 -0.79 9.86
C GLN A 230 16.68 0.65 9.37
N GLY A 231 16.46 1.61 10.27
CA GLY A 231 16.67 3.03 9.99
C GLY A 231 15.77 3.90 10.87
N HIS A 232 15.17 4.95 10.30
CA HIS A 232 14.45 5.96 11.05
C HIS A 232 13.05 6.24 10.50
N ARG A 233 12.10 6.49 11.40
CA ARG A 233 10.77 6.99 11.11
C ARG A 233 10.50 8.23 11.95
N VAL A 234 10.33 9.38 11.28
CA VAL A 234 10.15 10.70 11.91
C VAL A 234 11.24 10.96 12.99
N GLY A 235 12.49 10.64 12.64
CA GLY A 235 13.66 10.79 13.53
C GLY A 235 13.82 9.72 14.61
N ILE A 236 12.88 8.78 14.74
CA ILE A 236 12.95 7.70 15.74
C ILE A 236 13.53 6.45 15.07
N PRO A 237 14.55 5.80 15.65
CA PRO A 237 15.05 4.52 15.17
C PRO A 237 13.95 3.46 15.18
N VAL A 238 13.81 2.72 14.08
CA VAL A 238 12.83 1.63 13.98
C VAL A 238 13.44 0.43 13.25
N GLU A 239 12.93 -0.73 13.59
CA GLU A 239 13.18 -1.98 12.88
C GLU A 239 11.85 -2.53 12.37
N ALA A 240 11.83 -3.05 11.14
CA ALA A 240 10.66 -3.63 10.52
C ALA A 240 11.01 -4.98 9.89
N ASP A 241 10.11 -5.94 10.05
CA ASP A 241 10.14 -7.22 9.35
C ASP A 241 9.23 -7.12 8.13
N LEU A 242 9.84 -7.02 6.94
CA LEU A 242 9.11 -6.96 5.68
C LEU A 242 9.23 -8.28 4.94
N PRO A 243 8.12 -8.83 4.41
CA PRO A 243 8.19 -9.98 3.52
C PRO A 243 9.10 -9.72 2.30
N ASP A 244 9.79 -10.77 1.85
CA ASP A 244 10.62 -10.73 0.63
C ASP A 244 9.81 -10.45 -0.65
N ASP A 245 8.48 -10.55 -0.59
CA ASP A 245 7.54 -10.26 -1.68
C ASP A 245 6.73 -8.97 -1.46
N ALA A 246 7.17 -8.09 -0.55
CA ALA A 246 6.48 -6.84 -0.23
C ALA A 246 6.62 -5.80 -1.37
N LEU A 247 5.52 -5.60 -2.09
CA LEU A 247 5.41 -4.69 -3.22
C LEU A 247 4.70 -3.40 -2.81
N SER A 248 5.42 -2.28 -2.88
CA SER A 248 4.82 -0.96 -2.72
C SER A 248 3.84 -0.66 -3.86
N VAL A 249 2.70 -0.06 -3.51
CA VAL A 249 1.71 0.43 -4.49
C VAL A 249 2.31 1.40 -5.50
N HIS A 250 3.35 2.15 -5.12
CA HIS A 250 4.02 3.09 -6.01
C HIS A 250 4.78 2.40 -7.15
N LEU A 251 5.27 1.17 -6.93
CA LEU A 251 6.00 0.39 -7.93
C LEU A 251 5.11 -0.62 -8.67
N ALA A 252 3.88 -0.84 -8.20
CA ALA A 252 3.01 -1.90 -8.69
C ALA A 252 2.68 -1.80 -10.20
N ALA A 253 2.48 -0.58 -10.72
CA ALA A 253 2.23 -0.37 -12.14
C ALA A 253 3.44 -0.81 -13.00
N GLU A 254 4.65 -0.54 -12.52
CA GLU A 254 5.89 -0.89 -13.22
C GLU A 254 6.17 -2.38 -13.17
N VAL A 255 5.95 -3.01 -12.02
CA VAL A 255 6.01 -4.46 -11.91
C VAL A 255 5.00 -5.11 -12.85
N ALA A 256 3.77 -4.56 -12.97
CA ALA A 256 2.78 -5.06 -13.92
C ALA A 256 3.28 -5.06 -15.36
N THR A 257 4.10 -4.08 -15.77
CA THR A 257 4.67 -4.06 -17.12
C THR A 257 5.59 -5.24 -17.41
N THR A 258 6.12 -5.91 -16.38
CA THR A 258 6.98 -7.10 -16.51
C THR A 258 6.21 -8.41 -16.58
N LEU A 259 4.91 -8.38 -16.26
CA LEU A 259 4.07 -9.57 -16.31
C LEU A 259 3.69 -9.91 -17.76
N PRO A 260 3.29 -11.16 -18.04
CA PRO A 260 2.70 -11.52 -19.32
C PRO A 260 1.44 -10.69 -19.61
N GLN A 261 1.33 -10.19 -20.84
CA GLN A 261 0.12 -9.56 -21.37
C GLN A 261 -0.88 -10.63 -21.80
N LYS A 262 -1.35 -11.38 -20.80
CA LYS A 262 -2.28 -12.51 -20.96
C LYS A 262 -3.25 -12.52 -19.80
N GLU A 263 -4.54 -12.60 -20.10
CA GLU A 263 -5.58 -12.69 -19.08
C GLU A 263 -5.30 -13.84 -18.09
N GLY A 264 -5.48 -13.57 -16.80
CA GLY A 264 -5.21 -14.49 -15.71
C GLY A 264 -3.74 -14.62 -15.32
N ALA A 265 -2.80 -13.97 -16.04
CA ALA A 265 -1.42 -13.88 -15.59
C ALA A 265 -1.36 -13.15 -14.24
N SER A 266 -0.79 -13.79 -13.22
CA SER A 266 -0.87 -13.30 -11.85
C SER A 266 0.44 -13.48 -11.09
N LEU A 267 0.89 -12.41 -10.45
CA LEU A 267 2.00 -12.38 -9.49
C LEU A 267 1.40 -12.29 -8.08
N ARG A 268 1.77 -13.22 -7.20
CA ARG A 268 1.45 -13.12 -5.77
C ARG A 268 2.51 -12.26 -5.08
N CYS A 269 2.07 -11.39 -4.20
CA CYS A 269 2.94 -10.53 -3.41
C CYS A 269 2.30 -10.22 -2.04
N SER A 270 3.00 -9.41 -1.25
CA SER A 270 2.43 -8.71 -0.10
C SER A 270 2.25 -7.24 -0.48
N TYR A 271 1.13 -6.62 -0.11
CA TYR A 271 0.90 -5.21 -0.40
C TYR A 271 1.55 -4.36 0.68
N LEU A 272 2.43 -3.44 0.29
CA LEU A 272 3.08 -2.54 1.23
C LEU A 272 2.53 -1.12 1.10
N ASP A 273 1.90 -0.65 2.18
CA ASP A 273 1.67 0.78 2.37
C ASP A 273 2.96 1.42 2.91
N THR A 274 3.56 2.26 2.07
CA THR A 274 4.88 2.87 2.32
C THR A 274 4.87 3.80 3.53
N ALA A 275 3.72 4.40 3.89
CA ALA A 275 3.65 5.30 5.04
C ALA A 275 3.56 4.55 6.37
N SER A 276 2.87 3.39 6.39
CA SER A 276 2.66 2.60 7.61
C SER A 276 3.73 1.56 7.87
N MET A 277 4.42 1.08 6.83
CA MET A 277 5.37 -0.04 6.87
C MET A 277 4.75 -1.38 7.27
N VAL A 278 3.41 -1.48 7.19
CA VAL A 278 2.70 -2.73 7.43
C VAL A 278 2.40 -3.39 6.10
N ALA A 279 2.99 -4.56 5.88
CA ALA A 279 2.72 -5.37 4.70
C ALA A 279 1.46 -6.21 4.91
N ALA A 280 0.45 -6.03 4.05
CA ALA A 280 -0.70 -6.92 4.01
C ALA A 280 -0.32 -8.21 3.26
N PRO A 281 -0.36 -9.38 3.91
CA PRO A 281 0.25 -10.61 3.41
C PRO A 281 -0.55 -11.29 2.29
N PHE A 282 -1.64 -10.72 1.80
CA PHE A 282 -2.47 -11.34 0.77
C PHE A 282 -2.76 -10.34 -0.33
N SER A 283 -1.79 -10.17 -1.23
CA SER A 283 -1.96 -9.36 -2.43
C SER A 283 -1.61 -10.16 -3.68
N ASP A 284 -2.21 -9.76 -4.79
CA ASP A 284 -1.81 -10.21 -6.10
C ASP A 284 -1.96 -9.08 -7.11
N LEU A 285 -1.15 -9.17 -8.16
CA LEU A 285 -1.19 -8.33 -9.34
C LEU A 285 -1.58 -9.22 -10.52
N THR A 286 -2.79 -9.03 -11.03
CA THR A 286 -3.40 -9.94 -12.01
C THR A 286 -3.80 -9.20 -13.28
N CYS A 287 -3.41 -9.72 -14.44
CA CYS A 287 -3.90 -9.26 -15.74
C CYS A 287 -5.36 -9.69 -15.91
N MET A 288 -6.24 -8.70 -16.02
CA MET A 288 -7.68 -8.86 -16.21
C MET A 288 -8.06 -9.03 -17.69
N GLY A 289 -7.10 -8.98 -18.61
CA GLY A 289 -7.30 -9.12 -20.04
C GLY A 289 -7.16 -7.81 -20.82
N LYS A 290 -7.45 -7.88 -22.13
CA LYS A 290 -7.42 -6.73 -23.04
C LYS A 290 -8.61 -5.81 -22.78
N GLU A 291 -8.37 -4.52 -22.86
CA GLU A 291 -9.36 -3.46 -22.69
C GLU A 291 -8.95 -2.25 -23.54
N GLN A 292 -9.89 -1.69 -24.30
CA GLN A 292 -9.66 -0.44 -25.01
C GLN A 292 -10.11 0.73 -24.13
N ILE A 293 -9.23 1.72 -23.96
CA ILE A 293 -9.54 2.93 -23.19
C ILE A 293 -9.39 4.17 -24.06
N ALA A 294 -10.12 5.24 -23.70
CA ALA A 294 -9.88 6.56 -24.26
C ALA A 294 -8.67 7.19 -23.57
N TYR A 295 -7.68 7.60 -24.36
CA TYR A 295 -6.48 8.32 -23.92
C TYR A 295 -6.19 9.44 -24.91
N GLN A 296 -6.10 10.69 -24.42
CA GLN A 296 -5.91 11.89 -25.26
C GLN A 296 -6.88 11.96 -26.45
N ALA A 297 -8.17 11.68 -26.20
CA ALA A 297 -9.24 11.61 -27.20
C ALA A 297 -9.03 10.59 -28.33
N ARG A 298 -8.16 9.58 -28.11
CA ARG A 298 -7.95 8.47 -29.03
C ARG A 298 -8.17 7.14 -28.32
N PRO A 299 -8.71 6.12 -29.00
CA PRO A 299 -8.73 4.76 -28.46
C PRO A 299 -7.30 4.22 -28.40
N VAL A 300 -6.95 3.58 -27.27
CA VAL A 300 -5.69 2.87 -27.08
C VAL A 300 -6.01 1.47 -26.56
N ASP A 301 -5.47 0.47 -27.24
CA ASP A 301 -5.57 -0.93 -26.78
C ASP A 301 -4.59 -1.15 -25.64
N THR A 302 -5.11 -1.68 -24.54
CA THR A 302 -4.33 -1.92 -23.32
C THR A 302 -4.64 -3.28 -22.73
N TYR A 303 -3.79 -3.70 -21.80
CA TYR A 303 -4.07 -4.77 -20.85
C TYR A 303 -4.29 -4.13 -19.48
N ARG A 304 -5.42 -4.45 -18.86
CA ARG A 304 -5.71 -3.97 -17.51
C ARG A 304 -5.14 -4.94 -16.49
N TYR A 305 -4.26 -4.46 -15.62
CA TYR A 305 -3.75 -5.19 -14.47
C TYR A 305 -4.39 -4.67 -13.21
N ARG A 306 -4.80 -5.56 -12.32
CA ARG A 306 -5.44 -5.25 -11.05
C ARG A 306 -4.56 -5.67 -9.91
N GLN A 307 -4.27 -4.74 -9.01
CA GLN A 307 -3.76 -5.09 -7.69
C GLN A 307 -4.93 -5.30 -6.74
N SER A 308 -4.94 -6.46 -6.08
CA SER A 308 -5.92 -6.81 -5.07
C SER A 308 -5.27 -7.04 -3.72
N VAL A 309 -6.02 -6.78 -2.64
CA VAL A 309 -5.62 -7.06 -1.25
C VAL A 309 -6.77 -7.82 -0.59
N PHE A 310 -6.50 -9.06 -0.16
CA PHE A 310 -7.48 -10.05 0.28
C PHE A 310 -8.63 -10.24 -0.73
N GLY A 311 -8.31 -10.25 -2.04
CA GLY A 311 -9.28 -10.36 -3.13
C GLY A 311 -10.06 -9.08 -3.46
N SER A 312 -9.88 -8.00 -2.69
CA SER A 312 -10.51 -6.70 -2.98
C SER A 312 -9.58 -5.81 -3.81
N PRO A 313 -10.07 -5.20 -4.91
CA PRO A 313 -9.25 -4.29 -5.71
C PRO A 313 -8.77 -3.09 -4.88
N VAL A 314 -7.50 -2.72 -5.06
CA VAL A 314 -6.88 -1.51 -4.50
C VAL A 314 -6.38 -0.56 -5.58
N ALA A 315 -6.01 -1.10 -6.75
CA ALA A 315 -5.61 -0.31 -7.91
C ALA A 315 -5.85 -1.09 -9.21
N ASP A 316 -6.09 -0.36 -10.29
CA ASP A 316 -6.09 -0.86 -11.66
C ASP A 316 -5.05 -0.07 -12.49
N PHE A 317 -4.32 -0.75 -13.37
CA PHE A 317 -3.26 -0.20 -14.22
C PHE A 317 -3.54 -0.60 -15.67
N TRP A 318 -3.60 0.35 -16.59
CA TRP A 318 -3.78 0.10 -18.01
C TRP A 318 -2.45 0.28 -18.72
N ILE A 319 -1.98 -0.79 -19.34
CA ILE A 319 -0.65 -0.88 -19.94
C ILE A 319 -0.82 -1.21 -21.43
N ASP A 320 -0.26 -0.39 -22.32
CA ASP A 320 -0.37 -0.61 -23.77
C ASP A 320 0.43 -1.84 -24.26
N GLU A 321 0.28 -2.22 -25.53
CA GLU A 321 1.01 -3.35 -26.12
C GLU A 321 2.54 -3.17 -26.11
N GLN A 322 3.02 -1.92 -26.02
CA GLN A 322 4.44 -1.57 -25.91
C GLN A 322 4.92 -1.53 -24.45
N ARG A 323 4.08 -1.98 -23.50
CA ARG A 323 4.35 -2.04 -22.07
C ARG A 323 4.48 -0.67 -21.39
N ASN A 324 3.95 0.41 -21.97
CA ASN A 324 3.86 1.72 -21.33
C ASN A 324 2.64 1.78 -20.40
N VAL A 325 2.83 2.37 -19.23
CA VAL A 325 1.73 2.67 -18.31
C VAL A 325 0.97 3.87 -18.87
N ILE A 326 -0.29 3.66 -19.27
CA ILE A 326 -1.14 4.71 -19.85
C ILE A 326 -1.97 5.39 -18.76
N LYS A 327 -2.46 4.59 -17.80
CA LYS A 327 -3.33 5.05 -16.73
C LYS A 327 -3.19 4.17 -15.50
N CYS A 328 -3.22 4.78 -14.32
CA CYS A 328 -3.42 4.11 -13.04
C CYS A 328 -4.68 4.65 -12.39
N ARG A 329 -5.46 3.82 -11.71
CA ARG A 329 -6.58 4.22 -10.85
C ARG A 329 -6.38 3.63 -9.47
N TYR A 330 -6.46 4.45 -8.44
CA TYR A 330 -6.32 4.05 -7.05
C TYR A 330 -7.66 4.08 -6.31
N ARG A 331 -7.73 3.39 -5.17
CA ARG A 331 -8.97 3.26 -4.37
C ARG A 331 -9.53 4.61 -3.88
N ASP A 332 -8.69 5.62 -3.70
CA ASP A 332 -9.11 6.97 -3.30
C ASP A 332 -9.77 7.78 -4.43
N GLY A 333 -9.90 7.18 -5.63
CA GLY A 333 -10.49 7.82 -6.79
C GLY A 333 -9.52 8.76 -7.52
N ILE A 334 -8.24 8.76 -7.14
CA ILE A 334 -7.21 9.43 -7.93
C ILE A 334 -6.84 8.55 -9.12
N GLU A 335 -6.78 9.16 -10.30
CA GLU A 335 -6.20 8.56 -11.49
C GLU A 335 -4.88 9.26 -11.83
N ALA A 336 -3.84 8.49 -12.13
CA ALA A 336 -2.64 9.02 -12.75
C ALA A 336 -2.69 8.69 -14.24
N VAL A 337 -2.73 9.73 -15.08
CA VAL A 337 -2.86 9.59 -16.53
C VAL A 337 -1.56 10.06 -17.17
N ALA A 338 -0.93 9.19 -17.95
CA ALA A 338 0.34 9.49 -18.60
C ALA A 338 0.23 10.78 -19.42
N ALA A 339 1.22 11.65 -19.32
CA ALA A 339 1.26 12.93 -20.01
C ALA A 339 2.68 13.24 -20.48
N SER A 340 2.80 14.10 -21.50
CA SER A 340 4.11 14.64 -21.83
C SER A 340 4.56 15.62 -20.75
N ARG A 341 5.88 15.72 -20.54
CA ARG A 341 6.49 16.76 -19.69
C ARG A 341 5.93 18.15 -20.02
N THR A 342 5.87 18.50 -21.31
CA THR A 342 5.33 19.78 -21.78
C THR A 342 3.92 20.04 -21.25
N ARG A 343 3.02 19.06 -21.36
CA ARG A 343 1.63 19.20 -20.92
C ARG A 343 1.51 19.37 -19.40
N VAL A 344 2.36 18.70 -18.63
CA VAL A 344 2.41 18.90 -17.17
C VAL A 344 2.87 20.32 -16.87
N LEU A 345 3.94 20.80 -17.50
CA LEU A 345 4.49 22.15 -17.26
C LEU A 345 3.57 23.28 -17.71
N GLU A 346 2.73 23.06 -18.73
CA GLU A 346 1.67 24.01 -19.12
C GLU A 346 0.66 24.26 -17.99
N GLN A 347 0.37 23.23 -17.17
CA GLN A 347 -0.58 23.34 -16.05
C GLN A 347 0.10 23.63 -14.71
N PHE A 348 1.33 23.16 -14.54
CA PHE A 348 2.14 23.30 -13.33
C PHE A 348 3.53 23.84 -13.69
N PRO A 349 3.67 25.16 -13.95
CA PRO A 349 4.93 25.74 -14.46
C PRO A 349 6.13 25.59 -13.54
N HIS A 350 5.89 25.36 -12.24
CA HIS A 350 6.93 25.22 -11.22
C HIS A 350 7.25 23.76 -10.86
N ALA A 351 6.64 22.76 -11.53
CA ALA A 351 6.74 21.36 -11.14
C ALA A 351 8.18 20.88 -10.89
N GLU A 352 9.13 21.25 -11.77
CA GLU A 352 10.53 20.86 -11.66
C GLU A 352 11.29 21.54 -10.51
N GLN A 353 10.82 22.71 -10.07
CA GLN A 353 11.44 23.50 -9.01
C GLN A 353 10.89 23.10 -7.63
N GLU A 354 9.74 22.41 -7.59
CA GLU A 354 9.11 22.00 -6.35
C GLU A 354 9.89 20.90 -5.62
N PHE A 355 10.69 20.10 -6.34
CA PHE A 355 11.43 18.99 -5.73
C PHE A 355 12.93 19.07 -6.05
N PRO A 356 13.80 18.48 -5.21
CA PRO A 356 15.21 18.33 -5.56
C PRO A 356 15.35 17.55 -6.86
N GLU A 357 16.26 17.99 -7.72
CA GLU A 357 16.54 17.34 -9.00
C GLU A 357 16.77 15.83 -8.84
N ILE A 358 16.33 15.08 -9.85
CA ILE A 358 16.56 13.64 -9.93
C ILE A 358 17.95 13.42 -10.52
N HIS A 359 18.98 13.69 -9.73
CA HIS A 359 20.32 13.22 -10.06
C HIS A 359 20.48 11.74 -9.71
N LEU A 360 21.23 11.03 -10.55
CA LEU A 360 21.57 9.60 -10.48
C LEU A 360 21.62 9.09 -9.02
N LEU A 361 20.56 8.37 -8.64
CA LEU A 361 20.40 7.62 -7.39
C LEU A 361 21.45 6.51 -7.18
N THR A 362 22.46 6.43 -8.05
CA THR A 362 23.50 5.38 -8.10
C THR A 362 24.67 5.61 -7.15
N LYS A 363 24.64 6.66 -6.31
CA LYS A 363 25.57 6.80 -5.19
C LYS A 363 24.82 6.64 -3.87
N PRO A 364 24.90 5.48 -3.19
CA PRO A 364 24.43 5.39 -1.82
C PRO A 364 25.14 6.47 -1.01
N LYS A 365 24.38 7.32 -0.31
CA LYS A 365 24.95 8.22 0.68
C LYS A 365 25.63 7.31 1.72
N GLN A 366 26.95 7.40 1.85
CA GLN A 366 27.64 6.75 2.97
C GLN A 366 26.98 7.24 4.27
N PRO A 367 26.75 6.35 5.25
CA PRO A 367 26.25 6.77 6.54
C PRO A 367 27.16 7.87 7.08
N GLU A 368 26.59 9.03 7.40
CA GLU A 368 27.33 10.14 7.97
C GLU A 368 27.94 9.66 9.28
N THR A 369 29.26 9.44 9.29
CA THR A 369 30.01 9.16 10.52
C THR A 369 29.71 10.31 11.49
N PRO A 370 29.21 10.04 12.71
CA PRO A 370 28.97 11.10 13.66
C PRO A 370 30.27 11.86 13.89
N ARG A 371 30.26 13.18 13.65
CA ARG A 371 31.39 14.04 13.99
C ARG A 371 31.63 13.89 15.48
N ALA A 372 32.78 13.31 15.83
CA ALA A 372 33.30 13.37 17.18
C ALA A 372 33.54 14.85 17.50
N ASN A 373 32.80 15.36 18.48
CA ASN A 373 33.15 16.57 19.22
C ASN A 373 33.73 16.15 20.56
#